data_AF-A0A7V4SS37-F1
#
_entry.id   AF-A0A7V4SS37-F1
#
_cell.length_a   1.000
_cell.length_b   1.000
_cell.length_c   1.000
_cell.angle_alpha   90.00
_cell.angle_beta   90.00
_cell.angle_gamma   90.00
#
_symmetry.space_group_name_H-M   'P 1'
#
loop_
_entity.id
_entity.type
_entity.pdbx_description
1 polymer ?
#
loop_
_entity_poly.entity_id
_entity_poly.type
_entity_poly.pdbx_seq_one_letter_code
_entity_poly.pdbx_strand_id
1 'polypeptide(L)'
;MTCEAHNLLLKTPIQHEGEWCDVPGTMSIGGLASGLKTDEIIAKIMEYARRPQDKLKAEKTEAQAKLAIWQDLNTRILALKLKADTIADTADFQAMQVTSSDEAVLTASAYGAATPGSYYVKVTSRAQSHQVASQSGAYTSLNDVVGTGNVSITLADGTSFTVTLNSNNNTLAGLRDAINKANKGVKASIVNVGTTDSPNYRMLLTSTDTGLARRMISVDTSGLTGGTAPVFDLDNPVQAASDAVVEIGEGAGKITVARSSNTITDIIPGVTINVVSADAAKTIRVDVAYDPSKIKAAIESFVSQYNDLADVIDAQFKYDAETGTSGVLMGDYQLQSVQQDLQSAVSRVVEGLTSQFSALSAIGITLDSGGHLTINDAQLTEALNRNLEAVTRLFSAGLDSDSAYVSFVAATSDTRPSGSTGWVIEITQNARQAQVTAGAELTGTLDADEVLTVNGKYITLTAGMNIDDIVAEINRYSSETNVMALKTDAAGTGTGNYLTFRSVRYGSAYSFTVVSNRSVTAGVTTGVGNQIVTPADPDGESGLGQGMVGLDVAGKING
;
A
#
# COMPACT_ATOMS: atom_id res chain seq x y z
N MET A 1 -15.64 -4.74 -26.59
CA MET A 1 -14.36 -5.43 -26.85
C MET A 1 -13.58 -5.30 -25.56
N THR A 2 -13.31 -6.32 -24.76
CA THR A 2 -12.64 -7.63 -24.97
C THR A 2 -13.16 -8.66 -23.92
N CYS A 3 -13.44 -9.94 -24.28
CA CYS A 3 -12.70 -11.20 -23.96
C CYS A 3 -12.37 -11.39 -22.46
N GLU A 4 -12.70 -12.49 -21.74
CA GLU A 4 -12.54 -13.95 -21.96
C GLU A 4 -13.50 -14.74 -21.01
N ALA A 5 -14.20 -15.79 -21.45
CA ALA A 5 -13.87 -17.24 -21.47
C ALA A 5 -14.26 -18.04 -20.19
N HIS A 6 -15.40 -18.75 -20.30
CA HIS A 6 -15.77 -19.94 -19.52
C HIS A 6 -15.72 -21.13 -20.48
N ASN A 7 -15.16 -22.27 -20.08
CA ASN A 7 -15.15 -23.48 -20.90
C ASN A 7 -15.89 -24.62 -20.17
N LEU A 8 -16.93 -25.13 -20.82
CA LEU A 8 -17.72 -26.28 -20.42
C LEU A 8 -17.90 -27.18 -21.66
N LEU A 9 -17.51 -28.44 -21.52
CA LEU A 9 -17.98 -29.65 -22.21
C LEU A 9 -18.09 -29.65 -23.75
N LEU A 10 -17.45 -30.63 -24.40
CA LEU A 10 -18.07 -31.40 -25.49
C LEU A 10 -17.35 -32.75 -25.74
N LYS A 11 -18.16 -33.81 -25.83
CA LYS A 11 -17.85 -35.16 -26.32
C LYS A 11 -17.54 -35.12 -27.82
N THR A 12 -16.54 -35.89 -28.28
CA THR A 12 -16.66 -36.93 -29.35
C THR A 12 -15.28 -37.50 -29.76
N PRO A 13 -15.22 -38.73 -30.30
CA PRO A 13 -13.99 -39.49 -30.50
C PRO A 13 -13.39 -39.33 -31.90
N ILE A 14 -12.05 -39.37 -31.97
CA ILE A 14 -11.28 -39.40 -33.22
C ILE A 14 -10.98 -40.86 -33.58
N GLN A 15 -11.51 -41.34 -34.70
CA GLN A 15 -10.96 -42.49 -35.43
C GLN A 15 -10.77 -42.05 -36.88
N HIS A 16 -9.52 -42.05 -37.29
CA HIS A 16 -9.04 -41.68 -38.61
C HIS A 16 -9.37 -42.81 -39.59
N GLU A 17 -10.04 -42.47 -40.70
CA GLU A 17 -10.13 -43.33 -41.88
C GLU A 17 -8.71 -43.54 -42.45
N GLY A 18 -8.39 -44.81 -42.72
CA GLY A 18 -7.19 -45.26 -43.40
C GLY A 18 -7.60 -46.40 -44.34
N GLU A 19 -7.43 -46.14 -45.62
CA GLU A 19 -7.99 -46.86 -46.75
C GLU A 19 -7.54 -48.32 -46.89
N TRP A 20 -8.42 -49.07 -47.51
CA TRP A 20 -8.33 -50.47 -47.88
C TRP A 20 -7.35 -50.64 -49.04
N CYS A 21 -6.29 -51.44 -48.85
CA CYS A 21 -5.56 -52.06 -49.94
C CYS A 21 -6.12 -53.46 -50.17
N ASP A 22 -6.90 -53.57 -51.25
CA ASP A 22 -7.47 -54.80 -51.78
C ASP A 22 -6.34 -55.66 -52.40
N VAL A 23 -6.19 -56.90 -51.93
CA VAL A 23 -5.33 -57.91 -52.53
C VAL A 23 -6.22 -59.12 -52.86
N PRO A 24 -6.41 -59.47 -54.14
CA PRO A 24 -7.36 -60.50 -54.51
C PRO A 24 -6.81 -61.91 -54.24
N GLY A 25 -7.50 -62.63 -53.37
CA GLY A 25 -7.71 -64.08 -53.45
C GLY A 25 -6.58 -65.02 -53.02
N THR A 26 -6.67 -65.52 -51.79
CA THR A 26 -6.48 -66.95 -51.48
C THR A 26 -7.48 -67.39 -50.40
N MET A 27 -8.59 -67.95 -50.87
CA MET A 27 -9.49 -68.93 -50.24
C MET A 27 -9.67 -68.91 -48.71
N SER A 28 -10.84 -68.41 -48.26
CA SER A 28 -11.43 -68.87 -47.00
C SER A 28 -11.89 -70.32 -47.18
N ILE A 29 -11.24 -71.24 -46.47
CA ILE A 29 -11.87 -72.51 -46.12
C ILE A 29 -12.38 -72.29 -44.70
N GLY A 30 -13.62 -71.82 -44.62
CA GLY A 30 -14.40 -71.88 -43.39
C GLY A 30 -14.49 -73.34 -42.94
N GLY A 31 -14.27 -73.56 -41.64
CA GLY A 31 -14.36 -74.87 -41.00
C GLY A 31 -15.76 -75.46 -41.10
N LEU A 32 -16.07 -76.04 -42.27
CA LEU A 32 -17.26 -76.84 -42.52
C LEU A 32 -16.85 -78.32 -42.51
N ALA A 33 -16.34 -78.83 -41.37
CA ALA A 33 -16.25 -80.28 -41.12
C ALA A 33 -15.83 -80.70 -39.69
N SER A 34 -15.24 -79.85 -38.84
CA SER A 34 -14.61 -80.33 -37.58
C SER A 34 -15.34 -79.97 -36.27
N GLY A 35 -16.39 -79.16 -36.27
CA GLY A 35 -17.02 -78.68 -35.01
C GLY A 35 -16.09 -77.83 -34.12
N LEU A 36 -14.90 -77.46 -34.60
CA LEU A 36 -13.96 -76.59 -33.91
C LEU A 36 -14.29 -75.14 -34.22
N LYS A 37 -14.61 -74.37 -33.18
CA LYS A 37 -14.89 -72.93 -33.25
C LYS A 37 -13.58 -72.14 -33.33
N THR A 38 -12.91 -72.20 -34.49
CA THR A 38 -11.58 -71.63 -34.69
C THR A 38 -11.53 -70.13 -34.38
N ASP A 39 -12.60 -69.38 -34.67
CA ASP A 39 -12.70 -67.95 -34.33
C ASP A 39 -12.74 -67.71 -32.81
N GLU A 40 -13.42 -68.57 -32.04
CA GLU A 40 -13.43 -68.48 -30.56
C GLU A 40 -12.07 -68.84 -29.97
N ILE A 41 -11.35 -69.79 -30.56
CA ILE A 41 -10.00 -70.18 -30.13
C ILE A 41 -9.00 -69.05 -30.44
N ILE A 42 -9.06 -68.47 -31.63
CA ILE A 42 -8.23 -67.32 -32.01
C ILE A 42 -8.54 -66.13 -31.09
N ALA A 43 -9.81 -65.85 -30.82
CA ALA A 43 -10.20 -64.80 -29.89
C ALA A 43 -9.64 -65.04 -28.47
N LYS A 44 -9.70 -66.28 -27.95
CA LYS A 44 -9.15 -66.64 -26.64
C LYS A 44 -7.62 -66.58 -26.57
N ILE A 45 -6.92 -66.94 -27.64
CA ILE A 45 -5.45 -66.80 -27.74
C ILE A 45 -5.06 -65.32 -27.80
N MET A 46 -5.78 -64.51 -28.59
CA MET A 46 -5.55 -63.06 -28.67
C MET A 46 -5.87 -62.36 -27.34
N GLU A 47 -6.90 -62.78 -26.62
CA GLU A 47 -7.23 -62.30 -25.27
C GLU A 47 -6.10 -62.62 -24.28
N TYR A 48 -5.58 -63.86 -24.28
CA TYR A 48 -4.44 -64.23 -23.44
C TYR A 48 -3.17 -63.46 -23.79
N ALA A 49 -2.89 -63.27 -25.08
CA ALA A 49 -1.74 -62.51 -25.56
C ALA A 49 -1.83 -61.00 -25.23
N ARG A 50 -3.04 -60.45 -25.06
CA ARG A 50 -3.26 -59.04 -24.66
C ARG A 50 -3.12 -58.77 -23.16
N ARG A 51 -3.11 -59.80 -22.29
CA ARG A 51 -3.00 -59.62 -20.83
C ARG A 51 -1.85 -58.71 -20.37
N PRO A 52 -0.62 -58.78 -20.92
CA PRO A 52 0.45 -57.85 -20.53
C PRO A 52 0.12 -56.41 -20.88
N GLN A 53 -0.53 -56.17 -22.03
CA GLN A 53 -0.97 -54.85 -22.45
C GLN A 53 -2.08 -54.32 -21.55
N ASP A 54 -3.05 -55.15 -21.18
CA ASP A 54 -4.15 -54.75 -20.29
C ASP A 54 -3.65 -54.47 -18.88
N LYS A 55 -2.65 -55.23 -18.40
CA LYS A 55 -1.94 -54.93 -17.15
C LYS A 55 -1.26 -53.56 -17.19
N LEU A 56 -0.49 -53.26 -18.25
CA LEU A 56 0.17 -51.96 -18.41
C LEU A 56 -0.85 -50.80 -18.53
N LYS A 57 -2.00 -51.02 -19.17
CA LYS A 57 -3.08 -50.02 -19.22
C LYS A 57 -3.71 -49.79 -17.85
N ALA A 58 -3.88 -50.83 -17.05
CA ALA A 58 -4.38 -50.72 -15.68
C ALA A 58 -3.37 -49.97 -14.79
N GLU A 59 -2.08 -50.34 -14.84
CA GLU A 59 -1.00 -49.65 -14.13
C GLU A 59 -0.90 -48.18 -14.54
N LYS A 60 -1.04 -47.88 -15.84
CA LYS A 60 -1.08 -46.50 -16.33
C LYS A 60 -2.25 -45.71 -15.74
N THR A 61 -3.46 -46.29 -15.76
CA THR A 61 -4.66 -45.63 -15.21
C THR A 61 -4.49 -45.36 -13.71
N GLU A 62 -3.96 -46.33 -12.96
CA GLU A 62 -3.67 -46.18 -11.54
C GLU A 62 -2.63 -45.08 -11.26
N ALA A 63 -1.52 -45.09 -12.01
CA ALA A 63 -0.49 -44.06 -11.89
C ALA A 63 -1.02 -42.66 -12.25
N GLN A 64 -1.91 -42.55 -13.24
CA GLN A 64 -2.57 -41.29 -13.59
C GLN A 64 -3.50 -40.79 -12.47
N ALA A 65 -4.24 -41.69 -11.82
CA ALA A 65 -5.08 -41.35 -10.68
C ALA A 65 -4.24 -40.90 -9.47
N LYS A 66 -3.15 -41.61 -9.16
CA LYS A 66 -2.18 -41.22 -8.11
C LYS A 66 -1.58 -39.85 -8.38
N LEU A 67 -1.14 -39.60 -9.62
CA LEU A 67 -0.59 -38.30 -10.02
C LEU A 67 -1.60 -37.16 -9.84
N ALA A 68 -2.86 -37.37 -10.24
CA ALA A 68 -3.91 -36.35 -10.08
C ALA A 68 -4.14 -35.98 -8.61
N ILE A 69 -4.14 -36.96 -7.70
CA ILE A 69 -4.31 -36.73 -6.26
C ILE A 69 -3.10 -35.99 -5.68
N TRP A 70 -1.88 -36.39 -6.04
CA TRP A 70 -0.68 -35.67 -5.60
C TRP A 70 -0.62 -34.23 -6.11
N GLN A 71 -1.12 -33.97 -7.32
CA GLN A 71 -1.25 -32.60 -7.85
C GLN A 71 -2.29 -31.78 -7.09
N ASP A 72 -3.43 -32.38 -6.73
CA ASP A 72 -4.46 -31.73 -5.89
C ASP A 72 -3.92 -31.44 -4.48
N LEU A 73 -3.28 -32.42 -3.84
CA LEU A 73 -2.63 -32.25 -2.53
C LEU A 73 -1.59 -31.13 -2.56
N ASN A 74 -0.71 -31.11 -3.58
CA ASN A 74 0.27 -30.04 -3.72
C ASN A 74 -0.38 -28.65 -3.84
N THR A 75 -1.48 -28.55 -4.58
CA THR A 75 -2.24 -27.30 -4.73
C THR A 75 -2.85 -26.86 -3.40
N ARG A 76 -3.42 -27.79 -2.63
CA ARG A 76 -4.02 -27.53 -1.31
C ARG A 76 -2.98 -27.19 -0.25
N ILE A 77 -1.83 -27.85 -0.26
CA ILE A 77 -0.68 -27.52 0.62
C ILE A 77 -0.19 -26.10 0.31
N LEU A 78 -0.07 -25.74 -0.96
CA LEU A 78 0.29 -24.38 -1.35
C LEU A 78 -0.76 -23.36 -0.89
N ALA A 79 -2.05 -23.67 -1.06
CA ALA A 79 -3.14 -22.82 -0.58
C ALA A 79 -3.09 -22.63 0.95
N LEU A 80 -2.86 -23.72 1.71
CA LEU A 80 -2.67 -23.67 3.16
C LEU A 80 -1.46 -22.82 3.54
N LYS A 81 -0.33 -22.99 2.85
CA LYS A 81 0.87 -22.16 3.06
C LYS A 81 0.57 -20.68 2.83
N LEU A 82 -0.14 -20.32 1.76
CA LEU A 82 -0.50 -18.93 1.50
C LEU A 82 -1.38 -18.34 2.60
N LYS A 83 -2.33 -19.12 3.14
CA LYS A 83 -3.12 -18.69 4.31
C LYS A 83 -2.27 -18.52 5.57
N ALA A 84 -1.32 -19.43 5.81
CA ALA A 84 -0.38 -19.31 6.92
C ALA A 84 0.52 -18.07 6.77
N ASP A 85 1.02 -17.79 5.57
CA ASP A 85 1.86 -16.61 5.30
C ASP A 85 1.08 -15.31 5.52
N THR A 86 -0.20 -15.24 5.13
CA THR A 86 -1.06 -14.08 5.43
C THR A 86 -1.22 -13.85 6.93
N ILE A 87 -1.35 -14.91 7.74
CA ILE A 87 -1.43 -14.81 9.20
C ILE A 87 -0.05 -14.60 9.83
N ALA A 88 1.04 -14.81 9.09
CA ALA A 88 2.39 -14.49 9.57
C ALA A 88 2.75 -13.01 9.34
N ASP A 89 2.03 -12.30 8.46
CA ASP A 89 2.31 -10.90 8.14
C ASP A 89 1.77 -9.95 9.21
N THR A 90 2.66 -9.51 10.10
CA THR A 90 2.38 -8.59 11.21
C THR A 90 1.67 -7.28 10.81
N ALA A 91 1.78 -6.83 9.56
CA ALA A 91 1.13 -5.61 9.10
C ALA A 91 -0.41 -5.73 9.10
N ASP A 92 -0.93 -6.92 8.78
CA ASP A 92 -2.38 -7.21 8.82
C ASP A 92 -2.93 -7.21 10.27
N PHE A 93 -2.04 -7.42 11.26
CA PHE A 93 -2.40 -7.44 12.69
C PHE A 93 -2.43 -6.05 13.34
N GLN A 94 -1.85 -5.05 12.68
CA GLN A 94 -1.90 -3.65 13.12
C GLN A 94 -3.11 -2.90 12.55
N ALA A 95 -4.06 -3.61 11.93
CA ALA A 95 -5.30 -3.01 11.49
C ALA A 95 -6.02 -2.34 12.67
N MET A 96 -6.30 -1.05 12.53
CA MET A 96 -6.98 -0.25 13.53
C MET A 96 -8.46 -0.12 13.18
N GLN A 97 -9.32 -0.22 14.17
CA GLN A 97 -10.70 0.21 14.14
C GLN A 97 -10.84 1.53 14.88
N VAL A 98 -11.71 2.40 14.36
CA VAL A 98 -12.13 3.60 15.06
C VAL A 98 -13.64 3.58 15.19
N THR A 99 -14.14 3.79 16.41
CA THR A 99 -15.58 3.92 16.66
C THR A 99 -15.89 5.32 17.18
N SER A 100 -17.08 5.80 16.87
CA SER A 100 -17.59 7.08 17.34
C SER A 100 -18.89 6.86 18.12
N SER A 101 -19.04 7.54 19.25
CA SER A 101 -20.27 7.46 20.03
C SER A 101 -21.48 8.15 19.37
N ASP A 102 -21.27 9.00 18.36
CA ASP A 102 -22.33 9.66 17.58
C ASP A 102 -21.84 9.97 16.15
N GLU A 103 -22.02 9.01 15.25
CA GLU A 103 -21.62 9.12 13.83
C GLU A 103 -22.41 10.19 13.05
N ALA A 104 -23.56 10.64 13.56
CA ALA A 104 -24.31 11.73 12.94
C ALA A 104 -23.63 13.10 13.17
N VAL A 105 -22.74 13.19 14.16
CA VAL A 105 -21.93 14.38 14.44
C VAL A 105 -20.53 14.23 13.86
N LEU A 106 -19.89 13.10 14.09
CA LEU A 106 -18.49 12.90 13.75
C LEU A 106 -18.22 11.43 13.44
N THR A 107 -17.60 11.16 12.30
CA THR A 107 -17.02 9.85 12.00
C THR A 107 -15.50 9.94 12.02
N ALA A 108 -14.83 8.82 12.23
CA ALA A 108 -13.38 8.78 12.22
C ALA A 108 -12.88 7.46 11.64
N SER A 109 -11.66 7.48 11.11
CA SER A 109 -10.95 6.31 10.59
C SER A 109 -9.48 6.39 10.97
N ALA A 110 -8.82 5.24 11.07
CA ALA A 110 -7.39 5.16 11.33
C ALA A 110 -6.64 4.70 10.06
N TYR A 111 -5.41 5.16 9.93
CA TYR A 111 -4.47 4.78 8.88
C TYR A 111 -3.04 4.74 9.46
N GLY A 112 -2.22 3.81 8.96
CA GLY A 112 -0.86 3.63 9.46
C GLY A 112 -0.79 3.22 10.94
N ALA A 113 0.28 3.64 11.62
CA ALA A 113 0.57 3.32 13.02
C ALA A 113 -0.17 4.24 14.01
N ALA A 114 -1.51 4.32 13.92
CA ALA A 114 -2.30 5.03 14.92
C ALA A 114 -2.18 4.37 16.29
N THR A 115 -2.00 5.13 17.36
CA THR A 115 -1.90 4.56 18.71
C THR A 115 -3.30 4.32 19.29
N PRO A 116 -3.59 3.12 19.84
CA PRO A 116 -4.83 2.87 20.55
C PRO A 116 -5.07 3.87 21.69
N GLY A 117 -6.31 4.34 21.83
CA GLY A 117 -6.68 5.34 22.82
C GLY A 117 -8.10 5.88 22.62
N SER A 118 -8.62 6.51 23.67
CA SER A 118 -9.93 7.16 23.65
C SER A 118 -9.77 8.67 23.64
N TYR A 119 -10.45 9.33 22.71
CA TYR A 119 -10.45 10.77 22.54
C TYR A 119 -11.85 11.33 22.74
N TYR A 120 -11.97 12.37 23.54
CA TYR A 120 -13.22 13.11 23.69
C TYR A 120 -13.17 14.33 22.79
N VAL A 121 -14.03 14.35 21.78
CA VAL A 121 -14.05 15.36 20.72
C VAL A 121 -15.39 16.07 20.73
N LYS A 122 -15.35 17.40 20.73
CA LYS A 122 -16.53 18.24 20.65
C LYS A 122 -16.48 19.09 19.39
N VAL A 123 -17.52 19.03 18.57
CA VAL A 123 -17.61 19.81 17.33
C VAL A 123 -18.36 21.11 17.60
N THR A 124 -17.66 22.24 17.48
CA THR A 124 -18.24 23.57 17.72
C THR A 124 -18.81 24.19 16.46
N SER A 125 -18.15 24.00 15.31
CA SER A 125 -18.61 24.47 14.01
C SER A 125 -18.10 23.58 12.89
N ARG A 126 -18.75 23.69 11.72
CA ARG A 126 -18.33 23.02 10.49
C ARG A 126 -17.59 23.96 9.57
N ALA A 127 -16.73 23.38 8.74
CA ALA A 127 -16.21 24.10 7.60
C ALA A 127 -17.34 24.33 6.59
N GLN A 128 -17.59 25.60 6.26
CA GLN A 128 -18.61 26.01 5.29
C GLN A 128 -17.98 26.86 4.19
N SER A 129 -18.49 26.76 2.97
CA SER A 129 -18.04 27.57 1.84
C SER A 129 -18.76 28.90 1.81
N HIS A 130 -18.07 29.94 1.32
CA HIS A 130 -18.67 31.26 1.17
C HIS A 130 -19.63 31.29 -0.02
N GLN A 131 -20.83 31.85 0.18
CA GLN A 131 -21.78 32.09 -0.89
C GLN A 131 -22.30 33.53 -0.86
N VAL A 132 -22.25 34.21 -2.00
CA VAL A 132 -22.75 35.57 -2.15
C VAL A 132 -23.62 35.65 -3.40
N ALA A 133 -24.74 36.36 -3.32
CA ALA A 133 -25.65 36.54 -4.44
C ALA A 133 -25.66 37.99 -4.90
N SER A 134 -25.79 38.22 -6.21
CA SER A 134 -25.97 39.56 -6.75
C SER A 134 -27.28 40.17 -6.25
N GLN A 135 -27.43 41.49 -6.27
CA GLN A 135 -28.70 42.15 -5.96
C GLN A 135 -29.84 41.67 -6.90
N SER A 136 -31.08 41.75 -6.44
CA SER A 136 -32.28 41.34 -7.20
C SER A 136 -32.79 42.45 -8.11
N GLY A 137 -33.59 42.07 -9.12
CA GLY A 137 -34.36 43.03 -9.94
C GLY A 137 -33.62 43.60 -11.15
N ALA A 138 -32.37 43.17 -11.40
CA ALA A 138 -31.57 43.62 -12.54
C ALA A 138 -31.75 42.77 -13.81
N TYR A 139 -32.22 41.52 -13.69
CA TYR A 139 -32.24 40.56 -14.80
C TYR A 139 -33.54 39.76 -14.85
N THR A 140 -34.16 39.70 -16.02
CA THR A 140 -35.36 38.90 -16.33
C THR A 140 -35.06 37.81 -17.37
N SER A 141 -33.87 37.78 -17.96
CA SER A 141 -33.39 36.75 -18.88
C SER A 141 -31.95 36.37 -18.61
N LEU A 142 -31.58 35.11 -18.91
CA LEU A 142 -30.17 34.66 -18.87
C LEU A 142 -29.29 35.38 -19.91
N ASN A 143 -29.91 35.96 -20.94
CA ASN A 143 -29.24 36.69 -22.01
C ASN A 143 -29.17 38.20 -21.77
N ASP A 144 -29.63 38.68 -20.61
CA ASP A 144 -29.52 40.10 -20.28
C ASP A 144 -28.06 40.53 -20.21
N VAL A 145 -27.78 41.72 -20.75
CA VAL A 145 -26.41 42.22 -20.96
C VAL A 145 -25.85 42.76 -19.66
N VAL A 146 -24.74 42.16 -19.20
CA VAL A 146 -23.98 42.63 -18.02
C VAL A 146 -22.89 43.63 -18.38
N GLY A 147 -22.54 43.73 -19.68
CA GLY A 147 -21.53 44.64 -20.21
C GLY A 147 -20.24 43.93 -20.64
N THR A 148 -19.34 44.69 -21.27
CA THR A 148 -17.99 44.24 -21.68
C THR A 148 -16.92 44.86 -20.79
N GLY A 149 -15.83 44.14 -20.55
CA GLY A 149 -14.74 44.59 -19.69
C GLY A 149 -14.29 43.50 -18.71
N ASN A 150 -13.72 43.92 -17.57
CA ASN A 150 -13.10 43.00 -16.61
C ASN A 150 -13.93 42.88 -15.33
N VAL A 151 -14.04 41.66 -14.81
CA VAL A 151 -14.55 41.33 -13.48
C VAL A 151 -13.43 40.68 -12.68
N SER A 152 -13.10 41.22 -11.52
CA SER A 152 -12.03 40.69 -10.67
C SER A 152 -12.60 40.13 -9.36
N ILE A 153 -12.19 38.92 -8.99
CA ILE A 153 -12.60 38.25 -7.75
C ILE A 153 -11.36 37.96 -6.92
N THR A 154 -11.41 38.31 -5.63
CA THR A 154 -10.32 38.07 -4.68
C THR A 154 -10.83 37.31 -3.46
N LEU A 155 -10.10 36.26 -3.07
CA LEU A 155 -10.34 35.44 -1.89
C LEU A 155 -9.41 35.87 -0.74
N ALA A 156 -9.77 35.50 0.49
CA ALA A 156 -9.04 35.87 1.71
C ALA A 156 -7.62 35.27 1.80
N ASP A 157 -7.35 34.18 1.09
CA ASP A 157 -6.02 33.57 0.98
C ASP A 157 -5.07 34.31 0.00
N GLY A 158 -5.54 35.41 -0.60
CA GLY A 158 -4.78 36.21 -1.56
C GLY A 158 -4.95 35.77 -3.01
N THR A 159 -5.65 34.65 -3.27
CA THR A 159 -5.97 34.24 -4.64
C THR A 159 -6.85 35.30 -5.30
N SER A 160 -6.39 35.84 -6.42
CA SER A 160 -7.13 36.83 -7.22
C SER A 160 -7.12 36.42 -8.69
N PHE A 161 -8.25 36.62 -9.37
CA PHE A 161 -8.36 36.36 -10.80
C PHE A 161 -9.32 37.33 -11.48
N THR A 162 -9.05 37.59 -12.75
CA THR A 162 -9.86 38.45 -13.59
C THR A 162 -10.47 37.64 -14.72
N VAL A 163 -11.74 37.92 -15.00
CA VAL A 163 -12.52 37.38 -16.12
C VAL A 163 -12.85 38.53 -17.05
N THR A 164 -12.57 38.36 -18.34
CA THR A 164 -12.85 39.38 -19.36
C THR A 164 -14.06 38.99 -20.21
N LEU A 165 -15.00 39.92 -20.35
CA LEU A 165 -16.16 39.82 -21.23
C LEU A 165 -15.99 40.71 -22.46
N ASN A 166 -16.37 40.19 -23.61
CA ASN A 166 -16.43 40.88 -24.89
C ASN A 166 -17.83 40.72 -25.51
N SER A 167 -18.03 41.23 -26.73
CA SER A 167 -19.33 41.21 -27.41
C SER A 167 -19.94 39.81 -27.61
N ASN A 168 -19.14 38.74 -27.53
CA ASN A 168 -19.61 37.37 -27.76
C ASN A 168 -20.09 36.68 -26.47
N ASN A 169 -19.83 37.24 -25.29
CA ASN A 169 -20.16 36.63 -24.00
C ASN A 169 -20.58 37.64 -22.91
N ASN A 170 -21.03 38.84 -23.28
CA ASN A 170 -21.41 39.93 -22.39
C ASN A 170 -22.78 39.78 -21.70
N THR A 171 -23.29 38.54 -21.55
CA THR A 171 -24.58 38.25 -20.92
C THR A 171 -24.42 37.68 -19.51
N LEU A 172 -25.49 37.61 -18.73
CA LEU A 172 -25.48 36.98 -17.40
C LEU A 172 -25.00 35.52 -17.47
N ALA A 173 -25.49 34.76 -18.46
CA ALA A 173 -25.01 33.41 -18.74
C ALA A 173 -23.53 33.39 -19.18
N GLY A 174 -23.11 34.33 -20.02
CA GLY A 174 -21.73 34.45 -20.47
C GLY A 174 -20.75 34.73 -19.33
N LEU A 175 -21.12 35.60 -18.38
CA LEU A 175 -20.33 35.86 -17.17
C LEU A 175 -20.23 34.62 -16.27
N ARG A 176 -21.35 33.91 -16.04
CA ARG A 176 -21.35 32.63 -15.32
C ARG A 176 -20.35 31.65 -15.94
N ASP A 177 -20.43 31.47 -17.25
CA ASP A 177 -19.60 30.51 -17.98
C ASP A 177 -18.13 30.92 -17.96
N ALA A 178 -17.85 32.22 -18.06
CA ALA A 178 -16.50 32.75 -18.00
C ALA A 178 -15.86 32.59 -16.61
N ILE A 179 -16.61 32.84 -15.51
CA ILE A 179 -16.16 32.56 -14.15
C ILE A 179 -15.90 31.05 -13.96
N ASN A 180 -16.84 30.21 -14.37
CA ASN A 180 -16.70 28.75 -14.23
C ASN A 180 -15.53 28.18 -15.05
N LYS A 181 -15.26 28.75 -16.22
CA LYS A 181 -14.12 28.40 -17.09
C LYS A 181 -12.78 28.83 -16.50
N ALA A 182 -12.72 29.93 -15.75
CA ALA A 182 -11.49 30.36 -15.07
C ALA A 182 -10.99 29.30 -14.07
N ASN A 183 -11.94 28.59 -13.41
CA ASN A 183 -11.66 27.48 -12.49
C ASN A 183 -10.65 27.85 -11.37
N LYS A 184 -10.84 29.02 -10.76
CA LYS A 184 -9.95 29.60 -9.73
C LYS A 184 -10.60 29.63 -8.33
N GLY A 185 -11.24 28.53 -7.93
CA GLY A 185 -11.78 28.37 -6.58
C GLY A 185 -13.16 29.01 -6.32
N VAL A 186 -13.81 29.57 -7.35
CA VAL A 186 -15.19 30.08 -7.27
C VAL A 186 -16.01 29.51 -8.44
N LYS A 187 -17.25 29.12 -8.16
CA LYS A 187 -18.25 28.72 -9.15
C LYS A 187 -19.39 29.72 -9.18
N ALA A 188 -19.86 30.02 -10.37
CA ALA A 188 -21.04 30.85 -10.60
C ALA A 188 -22.23 29.98 -11.01
N SER A 189 -23.39 30.27 -10.45
CA SER A 189 -24.68 29.77 -10.90
C SER A 189 -25.69 30.93 -11.01
N ILE A 190 -26.82 30.68 -11.64
CA ILE A 190 -27.89 31.67 -11.79
C ILE A 190 -29.16 31.07 -11.21
N VAL A 191 -29.79 31.79 -10.29
CA VAL A 191 -31.00 31.36 -9.57
C VAL A 191 -32.15 32.28 -9.96
N ASN A 192 -33.28 31.71 -10.37
CA ASN A 192 -34.52 32.47 -10.53
C ASN A 192 -35.17 32.64 -9.15
N VAL A 193 -35.21 33.86 -8.63
CA VAL A 193 -35.92 34.22 -7.39
C VAL A 193 -37.33 34.77 -7.65
N GLY A 194 -37.74 34.85 -8.91
CA GLY A 194 -39.10 35.18 -9.33
C GLY A 194 -39.94 33.91 -9.59
N THR A 195 -40.91 34.01 -10.48
CA THR A 195 -41.70 32.86 -10.96
C THR A 195 -41.27 32.48 -12.37
N THR A 196 -41.80 31.38 -12.90
CA THR A 196 -41.62 31.03 -14.33
C THR A 196 -42.23 32.10 -15.24
N ASP A 197 -43.35 32.69 -14.84
CA ASP A 197 -44.08 33.69 -15.62
C ASP A 197 -43.56 35.12 -15.43
N SER A 198 -42.73 35.34 -14.40
CA SER A 198 -42.09 36.62 -14.10
C SER A 198 -40.70 36.36 -13.53
N PRO A 199 -39.75 35.93 -14.39
CA PRO A 199 -38.41 35.58 -13.97
C PRO A 199 -37.66 36.78 -13.40
N ASN A 200 -36.89 36.53 -12.34
CA ASN A 200 -35.98 37.48 -11.73
C ASN A 200 -34.71 36.72 -11.36
N TYR A 201 -33.67 36.89 -12.15
CA TYR A 201 -32.44 36.10 -12.02
C TYR A 201 -31.41 36.82 -11.14
N ARG A 202 -30.75 36.04 -10.27
CA ARG A 202 -29.61 36.47 -9.47
C ARG A 202 -28.43 35.55 -9.75
N MET A 203 -27.23 36.11 -9.83
CA MET A 203 -26.01 35.30 -9.87
C MET A 203 -25.63 34.90 -8.45
N LEU A 204 -25.39 33.62 -8.22
CA LEU A 204 -24.84 33.09 -6.97
C LEU A 204 -23.39 32.68 -7.23
N LEU A 205 -22.47 33.27 -6.47
CA LEU A 205 -21.08 32.87 -6.44
C LEU A 205 -20.85 32.02 -5.20
N THR A 206 -20.22 30.86 -5.39
CA THR A 206 -19.92 29.89 -4.33
C THR A 206 -18.44 29.56 -4.39
N SER A 207 -17.73 29.70 -3.28
CA SER A 207 -16.38 29.14 -3.15
C SER A 207 -16.44 27.62 -3.32
N THR A 208 -15.50 27.05 -4.09
CA THR A 208 -15.44 25.58 -4.27
C THR A 208 -15.05 24.86 -2.99
N ASP A 209 -14.22 25.52 -2.17
CA ASP A 209 -13.65 24.95 -0.96
C ASP A 209 -14.25 25.66 0.26
N THR A 210 -14.24 24.97 1.40
CA THR A 210 -14.74 25.49 2.68
C THR A 210 -13.67 26.28 3.43
N GLY A 211 -14.07 26.99 4.49
CA GLY A 211 -13.15 27.65 5.41
C GLY A 211 -13.00 29.15 5.19
N LEU A 212 -12.56 29.85 6.24
CA LEU A 212 -12.42 31.31 6.28
C LEU A 212 -11.41 31.83 5.24
N ALA A 213 -10.36 31.06 4.97
CA ALA A 213 -9.36 31.38 3.95
C ALA A 213 -9.95 31.46 2.53
N ARG A 214 -11.07 30.77 2.28
CA ARG A 214 -11.75 30.73 0.97
C ARG A 214 -12.94 31.67 0.88
N ARG A 215 -13.07 32.59 1.85
CA ARG A 215 -14.02 33.68 1.79
C ARG A 215 -13.66 34.66 0.67
N MET A 216 -14.59 34.90 -0.25
CA MET A 216 -14.51 36.03 -1.19
C MET A 216 -14.50 37.36 -0.41
N ILE A 217 -13.48 38.18 -0.60
CA ILE A 217 -13.31 39.49 0.03
C ILE A 217 -13.53 40.65 -0.95
N SER A 218 -13.51 40.38 -2.25
CA SER A 218 -13.81 41.36 -3.29
C SER A 218 -14.41 40.67 -4.51
N VAL A 219 -15.46 41.26 -5.07
CA VAL A 219 -16.05 40.93 -6.36
C VAL A 219 -16.28 42.25 -7.09
N ASP A 220 -15.27 42.69 -7.82
CA ASP A 220 -15.25 43.96 -8.53
C ASP A 220 -15.78 43.80 -9.95
N THR A 221 -16.95 44.39 -10.19
CA THR A 221 -17.62 44.42 -11.51
C THR A 221 -17.60 45.80 -12.14
N SER A 222 -16.91 46.79 -11.52
CA SER A 222 -16.88 48.18 -11.97
C SER A 222 -16.18 48.37 -13.32
N GLY A 223 -15.37 47.40 -13.74
CA GLY A 223 -14.74 47.35 -15.05
C GLY A 223 -15.67 47.01 -16.22
N LEU A 224 -16.94 46.66 -15.95
CA LEU A 224 -17.94 46.38 -16.99
C LEU A 224 -18.61 47.66 -17.50
N THR A 225 -18.78 47.74 -18.82
CA THR A 225 -19.41 48.89 -19.51
C THR A 225 -20.43 48.44 -20.55
N GLY A 226 -21.45 49.25 -20.83
CA GLY A 226 -22.45 48.96 -21.86
C GLY A 226 -23.53 47.94 -21.48
N GLY A 227 -23.74 47.71 -20.18
CA GLY A 227 -24.79 46.84 -19.63
C GLY A 227 -25.06 47.13 -18.15
N THR A 228 -25.87 46.31 -17.49
CA THR A 228 -26.13 46.39 -16.04
C THR A 228 -25.19 45.44 -15.32
N ALA A 229 -24.17 45.95 -14.62
CA ALA A 229 -23.22 45.10 -13.90
C ALA A 229 -23.86 44.46 -12.65
N PRO A 230 -23.58 43.19 -12.31
CA PRO A 230 -24.07 42.58 -11.08
C PRO A 230 -23.34 43.19 -9.88
N VAL A 231 -24.10 43.54 -8.84
CA VAL A 231 -23.58 44.08 -7.57
C VAL A 231 -23.73 43.01 -6.50
N PHE A 232 -22.67 42.72 -5.75
CA PHE A 232 -22.66 41.71 -4.70
C PHE A 232 -22.52 42.37 -3.32
N ASP A 233 -23.36 41.96 -2.37
CA ASP A 233 -23.22 42.33 -0.97
C ASP A 233 -22.39 41.24 -0.27
N LEU A 234 -21.13 41.55 0.04
CA LEU A 234 -20.23 40.63 0.73
C LEU A 234 -20.39 40.67 2.26
N ASP A 235 -21.03 41.72 2.79
CA ASP A 235 -21.26 41.88 4.22
C ASP A 235 -22.50 41.07 4.68
N ASN A 236 -23.45 40.84 3.76
CA ASN A 236 -24.62 39.99 3.97
C ASN A 236 -24.62 38.78 3.02
N PRO A 237 -23.69 37.82 3.21
CA PRO A 237 -23.60 36.65 2.34
C PRO A 237 -24.84 35.75 2.48
N VAL A 238 -25.13 34.98 1.43
CA VAL A 238 -26.13 33.90 1.46
C VAL A 238 -25.71 32.81 2.44
N GLN A 239 -24.41 32.53 2.48
CA GLN A 239 -23.78 31.63 3.45
C GLN A 239 -22.40 32.15 3.78
N ALA A 240 -22.15 32.44 5.06
CA ALA A 240 -20.82 32.82 5.52
C ALA A 240 -19.87 31.63 5.44
N ALA A 241 -18.60 31.88 5.08
CA ALA A 241 -17.56 30.87 5.29
C ALA A 241 -17.27 30.72 6.78
N SER A 242 -17.00 29.49 7.20
CA SER A 242 -16.52 29.16 8.55
C SER A 242 -15.53 28.01 8.46
N ASP A 243 -14.66 27.90 9.45
CA ASP A 243 -13.79 26.74 9.63
C ASP A 243 -14.50 25.66 10.46
N ALA A 244 -14.10 24.40 10.27
CA ALA A 244 -14.43 23.33 11.19
C ALA A 244 -13.64 23.56 12.48
N VAL A 245 -14.33 23.70 13.59
CA VAL A 245 -13.72 23.89 14.91
C VAL A 245 -14.06 22.70 15.77
N VAL A 246 -13.01 22.02 16.25
CA VAL A 246 -13.10 20.87 17.14
C VAL A 246 -12.32 21.13 18.41
N GLU A 247 -12.84 20.66 19.55
CA GLU A 247 -12.16 20.69 20.84
C GLU A 247 -11.83 19.25 21.27
N ILE A 248 -10.59 19.00 21.67
CA ILE A 248 -10.15 17.71 22.22
C ILE A 248 -9.98 17.82 23.73
N GLY A 249 -10.63 16.92 24.47
CA GLY A 249 -10.66 16.88 25.92
C GLY A 249 -11.82 17.68 26.52
N GLU A 250 -12.18 17.33 27.76
CA GLU A 250 -13.35 17.90 28.45
C GLU A 250 -12.98 18.93 29.53
N GLY A 251 -11.71 18.97 29.94
CA GLY A 251 -11.23 19.84 31.01
C GLY A 251 -10.87 21.26 30.56
N ALA A 252 -10.45 22.09 31.53
CA ALA A 252 -10.05 23.48 31.26
C ALA A 252 -8.84 23.62 30.30
N GLY A 253 -8.03 22.57 30.17
CA GLY A 253 -6.89 22.50 29.25
C GLY A 253 -7.22 21.88 27.88
N LYS A 254 -8.49 21.83 27.49
CA LYS A 254 -8.90 21.31 26.18
C LYS A 254 -8.19 22.03 25.03
N ILE A 255 -7.92 21.28 23.96
CA ILE A 255 -7.21 21.76 22.79
C ILE A 255 -8.23 22.12 21.72
N THR A 256 -8.33 23.41 21.36
CA THR A 256 -9.22 23.88 20.28
C THR A 256 -8.44 23.99 18.98
N VAL A 257 -8.96 23.38 17.93
CA VAL A 257 -8.33 23.36 16.60
C VAL A 257 -9.33 23.79 15.54
N ALA A 258 -8.90 24.68 14.65
CA ALA A 258 -9.67 25.10 13.48
C ALA A 258 -9.03 24.59 12.18
N ARG A 259 -9.86 24.11 11.25
CA ARG A 259 -9.44 23.65 9.92
C ARG A 259 -10.40 24.13 8.85
N SER A 260 -9.88 24.45 7.68
CA SER A 260 -10.69 24.89 6.54
C SER A 260 -11.52 23.76 5.90
N SER A 261 -11.34 22.50 6.32
CA SER A 261 -12.03 21.31 5.80
C SER A 261 -12.76 20.57 6.91
N ASN A 262 -13.87 19.90 6.56
CA ASN A 262 -14.55 18.97 7.46
C ASN A 262 -13.84 17.62 7.57
N THR A 263 -12.88 17.33 6.69
CA THR A 263 -12.00 16.17 6.79
C THR A 263 -10.67 16.64 7.37
N ILE A 264 -10.34 16.15 8.56
CA ILE A 264 -9.22 16.60 9.38
C ILE A 264 -8.30 15.41 9.63
N THR A 265 -7.03 15.50 9.19
CA THR A 265 -6.10 14.36 9.18
C THR A 265 -4.87 14.54 10.05
N ASP A 266 -4.72 15.70 10.69
CA ASP A 266 -3.47 16.21 11.24
C ASP A 266 -3.54 16.52 12.74
N ILE A 267 -4.66 16.22 13.41
CA ILE A 267 -4.80 16.48 14.85
C ILE A 267 -4.31 15.31 15.70
N ILE A 268 -4.70 14.09 15.33
CA ILE A 268 -4.26 12.86 15.98
C ILE A 268 -3.46 12.07 14.94
N PRO A 269 -2.15 11.83 15.15
CA PRO A 269 -1.34 11.07 14.20
C PRO A 269 -1.98 9.72 13.85
N GLY A 270 -2.12 9.45 12.55
CA GLY A 270 -2.74 8.22 12.05
C GLY A 270 -4.26 8.16 12.13
N VAL A 271 -4.95 9.25 12.52
CA VAL A 271 -6.42 9.30 12.56
C VAL A 271 -6.95 10.41 11.67
N THR A 272 -7.96 10.07 10.87
CA THR A 272 -8.76 11.03 10.11
C THR A 272 -10.10 11.21 10.79
N ILE A 273 -10.47 12.46 11.08
CA ILE A 273 -11.76 12.86 11.64
C ILE A 273 -12.58 13.52 10.53
N ASN A 274 -13.83 13.09 10.36
CA ASN A 274 -14.78 13.71 9.44
C ASN A 274 -15.94 14.32 10.23
N VAL A 275 -16.09 15.64 10.09
CA VAL A 275 -17.12 16.43 10.78
C VAL A 275 -18.40 16.45 9.94
N VAL A 276 -19.44 15.77 10.44
CA VAL A 276 -20.73 15.60 9.76
C VAL A 276 -21.71 16.70 10.14
N SER A 277 -21.90 16.95 11.43
CA SER A 277 -22.73 18.02 12.00
C SER A 277 -22.01 18.70 13.16
N ALA A 278 -22.46 19.90 13.56
CA ALA A 278 -21.91 20.59 14.73
C ALA A 278 -22.97 20.60 15.84
N ASP A 279 -22.57 20.14 17.03
CA ASP A 279 -23.39 20.18 18.24
C ASP A 279 -22.48 20.49 19.43
N ALA A 280 -22.43 21.78 19.79
CA ALA A 280 -21.61 22.26 20.89
C ALA A 280 -22.17 21.88 22.28
N ALA A 281 -23.25 21.11 22.38
CA ALA A 281 -23.70 20.54 23.65
C ALA A 281 -23.19 19.10 23.87
N LYS A 282 -22.76 18.41 22.82
CA LYS A 282 -22.35 17.01 22.88
C LYS A 282 -20.83 16.85 22.88
N THR A 283 -20.36 15.95 23.73
CA THR A 283 -19.00 15.39 23.64
C THR A 283 -19.10 14.02 22.97
N ILE A 284 -18.34 13.83 21.91
CA ILE A 284 -18.27 12.56 21.16
C ILE A 284 -17.04 11.81 21.62
N ARG A 285 -17.21 10.57 22.05
CA ARG A 285 -16.10 9.67 22.34
C ARG A 285 -15.68 8.97 21.04
N VAL A 286 -14.41 9.10 20.70
CA VAL A 286 -13.77 8.43 19.57
C VAL A 286 -12.77 7.43 20.13
N ASP A 287 -13.02 6.14 19.95
CA ASP A 287 -12.15 5.08 20.42
C ASP A 287 -11.35 4.53 19.24
N VAL A 288 -10.02 4.56 19.36
CA VAL A 288 -9.07 3.92 18.45
C VAL A 288 -8.59 2.64 19.12
N ALA A 289 -8.79 1.50 18.48
CA ALA A 289 -8.38 0.21 18.99
C ALA A 289 -7.89 -0.68 17.83
N TYR A 290 -7.19 -1.76 18.14
CA TYR A 290 -6.94 -2.78 17.13
C TYR A 290 -8.26 -3.44 16.69
N ASP A 291 -8.33 -3.88 15.43
CA ASP A 291 -9.46 -4.61 14.87
C ASP A 291 -9.19 -6.13 14.92
N PRO A 292 -9.65 -6.86 15.97
CA PRO A 292 -9.45 -8.30 16.06
C PRO A 292 -10.25 -9.08 15.01
N SER A 293 -11.22 -8.44 14.34
CA SER A 293 -12.15 -9.12 13.42
C SER A 293 -11.43 -9.64 12.18
N LYS A 294 -10.47 -8.88 11.64
CA LYS A 294 -9.69 -9.30 10.47
C LYS A 294 -8.80 -10.49 10.77
N ILE A 295 -8.18 -10.47 11.96
CA ILE A 295 -7.31 -11.55 12.42
C ILE A 295 -8.12 -12.82 12.65
N LYS A 296 -9.28 -12.68 13.30
CA LYS A 296 -10.23 -13.78 13.48
C LYS A 296 -10.63 -14.40 12.14
N ALA A 297 -11.02 -13.59 11.16
CA ALA A 297 -11.38 -14.07 9.82
C ALA A 297 -10.21 -14.76 9.09
N ALA A 298 -8.97 -14.27 9.28
CA ALA A 298 -7.78 -14.91 8.72
C ALA A 298 -7.53 -16.28 9.37
N ILE A 299 -7.61 -16.37 10.70
CA ILE A 299 -7.50 -17.62 11.46
C ILE A 299 -8.58 -18.63 11.03
N GLU A 300 -9.84 -18.20 10.90
CA GLU A 300 -10.95 -19.03 10.41
C GLU A 300 -10.67 -19.56 9.01
N SER A 301 -10.14 -18.71 8.12
CA SER A 301 -9.77 -19.10 6.76
C SER A 301 -8.64 -20.14 6.72
N PHE A 302 -7.64 -20.02 7.61
CA PHE A 302 -6.58 -21.01 7.74
C PHE A 302 -7.09 -22.34 8.27
N VAL A 303 -7.92 -22.31 9.32
CA VAL A 303 -8.54 -23.53 9.88
C VAL A 303 -9.40 -24.24 8.84
N SER A 304 -10.20 -23.50 8.07
CA SER A 304 -10.98 -24.05 6.96
C SER A 304 -10.08 -24.72 5.92
N GLN A 305 -9.02 -24.03 5.47
CA GLN A 305 -8.11 -24.56 4.45
C GLN A 305 -7.33 -25.79 4.95
N TYR A 306 -6.99 -25.84 6.24
CA TYR A 306 -6.38 -27.01 6.88
C TYR A 306 -7.37 -28.19 6.89
N ASN A 307 -8.62 -27.96 7.30
CA ASN A 307 -9.64 -29.00 7.35
C ASN A 307 -9.97 -29.55 5.95
N ASP A 308 -10.02 -28.69 4.93
CA ASP A 308 -10.21 -29.10 3.54
C ASP A 308 -9.05 -29.99 3.03
N LEU A 309 -7.83 -29.80 3.53
CA LEU A 309 -6.69 -30.64 3.22
C LEU A 309 -6.77 -31.96 4.00
N ALA A 310 -7.11 -31.91 5.29
CA ALA A 310 -7.30 -33.07 6.15
C ALA A 310 -8.37 -34.02 5.56
N ASP A 311 -9.50 -33.48 5.08
CA ASP A 311 -10.57 -34.25 4.45
C ASP A 311 -10.10 -35.04 3.22
N VAL A 312 -9.28 -34.42 2.37
CA VAL A 312 -8.75 -35.07 1.16
C VAL A 312 -7.75 -36.17 1.51
N ILE A 313 -6.90 -35.93 2.51
CA ILE A 313 -5.95 -36.92 3.02
C ILE A 313 -6.72 -38.10 3.62
N ASP A 314 -7.70 -37.84 4.49
CA ASP A 314 -8.51 -38.86 5.16
C ASP A 314 -9.32 -39.68 4.16
N ALA A 315 -9.83 -39.06 3.09
CA ALA A 315 -10.52 -39.76 2.02
C ALA A 315 -9.63 -40.81 1.33
N GLN A 316 -8.30 -40.63 1.33
CA GLN A 316 -7.39 -41.64 0.78
C GLN A 316 -7.18 -42.85 1.69
N PHE A 317 -7.42 -42.71 2.99
CA PHE A 317 -7.28 -43.78 3.98
C PHE A 317 -8.58 -44.52 4.28
N LYS A 318 -9.73 -44.02 3.82
CA LYS A 318 -11.03 -44.67 4.00
C LYS A 318 -11.18 -45.91 3.11
N TYR A 319 -11.68 -46.98 3.71
CA TYR A 319 -12.13 -48.19 3.03
C TYR A 319 -13.66 -48.30 3.12
N ASP A 320 -14.31 -48.43 1.98
CA ASP A 320 -15.74 -48.67 1.89
C ASP A 320 -16.01 -50.17 1.80
N ALA A 321 -16.58 -50.72 2.87
CA ALA A 321 -16.89 -52.14 2.97
C ALA A 321 -18.07 -52.59 2.08
N GLU A 322 -18.94 -51.67 1.66
CA GLU A 322 -20.08 -51.96 0.79
C GLU A 322 -19.65 -52.05 -0.67
N THR A 323 -18.80 -51.12 -1.12
CA THR A 323 -18.30 -51.09 -2.50
C THR A 323 -17.01 -51.90 -2.68
N GLY A 324 -16.34 -52.27 -1.58
CA GLY A 324 -15.04 -52.96 -1.60
C GLY A 324 -13.92 -52.08 -2.15
N THR A 325 -14.10 -50.75 -2.11
CA THR A 325 -13.15 -49.78 -2.67
C THR A 325 -12.39 -49.03 -1.58
N SER A 326 -11.18 -48.61 -1.90
CA SER A 326 -10.32 -47.79 -1.04
C SER A 326 -9.88 -46.54 -1.78
N GLY A 327 -9.43 -45.54 -1.01
CA GLY A 327 -8.69 -44.42 -1.57
C GLY A 327 -7.48 -44.88 -2.39
N VAL A 328 -7.18 -44.15 -3.47
CA VAL A 328 -6.16 -44.55 -4.46
C VAL A 328 -4.74 -44.56 -3.85
N LEU A 329 -4.52 -43.77 -2.80
CA LEU A 329 -3.26 -43.70 -2.05
C LEU A 329 -3.31 -44.51 -0.73
N MET A 330 -4.24 -45.45 -0.57
CA MET A 330 -4.28 -46.28 0.64
C MET A 330 -2.95 -47.03 0.84
N GLY A 331 -2.36 -46.88 2.03
CA GLY A 331 -1.05 -47.47 2.37
C GLY A 331 0.16 -46.70 1.84
N ASP A 332 -0.03 -45.52 1.25
CA ASP A 332 1.08 -44.64 0.86
C ASP A 332 1.74 -44.01 2.09
N TYR A 333 3.02 -44.34 2.30
CA TYR A 333 3.80 -43.87 3.45
C TYR A 333 4.13 -42.38 3.38
N GLN A 334 4.23 -41.80 2.17
CA GLN A 334 4.51 -40.38 2.00
C GLN A 334 3.28 -39.56 2.42
N LEU A 335 2.09 -40.01 2.03
CA LEU A 335 0.84 -39.37 2.46
C LEU A 335 0.67 -39.42 3.98
N GLN A 336 1.03 -40.54 4.61
CA GLN A 336 1.01 -40.68 6.06
C GLN A 336 2.02 -39.74 6.74
N SER A 337 3.23 -39.60 6.18
CA SER A 337 4.22 -38.64 6.68
C SER A 337 3.69 -37.21 6.61
N VAL A 338 3.08 -36.82 5.48
CA VAL A 338 2.49 -35.48 5.31
C VAL A 338 1.40 -35.23 6.36
N GLN A 339 0.52 -36.21 6.62
CA GLN A 339 -0.51 -36.08 7.66
C GLN A 339 0.11 -35.86 9.05
N GLN A 340 1.15 -36.62 9.40
CA GLN A 340 1.85 -36.50 10.68
C GLN A 340 2.58 -35.16 10.83
N ASP A 341 3.23 -34.69 9.77
CA ASP A 341 3.93 -33.40 9.77
C ASP A 341 2.96 -32.23 9.96
N LEU A 342 1.80 -32.26 9.27
CA LEU A 342 0.75 -31.26 9.42
C LEU A 342 0.16 -31.25 10.84
N GLN A 343 -0.19 -32.42 11.37
CA GLN A 343 -0.73 -32.54 12.73
C GLN A 343 0.29 -32.11 13.79
N SER A 344 1.58 -32.46 13.61
CA SER A 344 2.66 -32.03 14.48
C SER A 344 2.83 -30.51 14.44
N ALA A 345 2.76 -29.90 13.26
CA ALA A 345 2.91 -28.46 13.11
C ALA A 345 1.83 -27.66 13.86
N VAL A 346 0.56 -28.06 13.76
CA VAL A 346 -0.56 -27.35 14.41
C VAL A 346 -0.71 -27.65 15.90
N SER A 347 -0.14 -28.77 16.38
CA SER A 347 -0.16 -29.14 17.81
C SER A 347 1.08 -28.70 18.59
N ARG A 348 2.11 -28.17 17.90
CA ARG A 348 3.37 -27.76 18.51
C ARG A 348 3.19 -26.55 19.44
N VAL A 349 3.92 -26.58 20.56
CA VAL A 349 4.09 -25.40 21.43
C VAL A 349 5.16 -24.50 20.83
N VAL A 350 4.84 -23.22 20.61
CA VAL A 350 5.77 -22.21 20.08
C VAL A 350 6.69 -21.74 21.21
N GLU A 351 7.99 -21.98 21.03
CA GLU A 351 9.03 -21.56 21.97
C GLU A 351 9.18 -20.03 21.98
N GLY A 352 9.55 -19.47 23.14
CA GLY A 352 9.73 -18.03 23.32
C GLY A 352 8.44 -17.25 23.64
N LEU A 353 7.28 -17.91 23.61
CA LEU A 353 6.01 -17.31 24.05
C LEU A 353 5.71 -17.66 25.51
N THR A 354 4.91 -16.81 26.17
CA THR A 354 4.39 -17.12 27.50
C THR A 354 3.46 -18.33 27.45
N SER A 355 3.43 -19.14 28.51
CA SER A 355 2.63 -20.37 28.56
C SER A 355 1.12 -20.16 28.37
N GLN A 356 0.62 -18.93 28.53
CA GLN A 356 -0.78 -18.56 28.30
C GLN A 356 -1.14 -18.43 26.81
N PHE A 357 -0.16 -18.27 25.91
CA PHE A 357 -0.38 -18.05 24.47
C PHE A 357 0.61 -18.83 23.59
N SER A 358 1.18 -19.92 24.11
CA SER A 358 2.24 -20.68 23.42
C SER A 358 1.72 -21.80 22.51
N ALA A 359 0.40 -22.01 22.39
CA ALA A 359 -0.18 -23.07 21.56
C ALA A 359 -1.55 -22.67 21.00
N LEU A 360 -1.95 -23.24 19.87
CA LEU A 360 -3.28 -23.04 19.26
C LEU A 360 -4.43 -23.35 20.25
N SER A 361 -4.25 -24.39 21.07
CA SER A 361 -5.24 -24.78 22.08
C SER A 361 -5.46 -23.72 23.16
N ALA A 362 -4.45 -22.88 23.45
CA ALA A 362 -4.54 -21.81 24.43
C ALA A 362 -5.46 -20.66 23.96
N ILE A 363 -5.66 -20.52 22.65
CA ILE A 363 -6.55 -19.53 22.02
C ILE A 363 -7.87 -20.15 21.56
N GLY A 364 -8.19 -21.37 22.01
CA GLY A 364 -9.44 -22.05 21.67
C GLY A 364 -9.44 -22.78 20.32
N ILE A 365 -8.27 -23.06 19.73
CA ILE A 365 -8.17 -23.84 18.49
C ILE A 365 -7.61 -25.23 18.82
N THR A 366 -8.41 -26.28 18.69
CA THR A 366 -8.05 -27.64 19.11
C THR A 366 -8.08 -28.62 17.96
N LEU A 367 -7.12 -29.54 17.94
CA LEU A 367 -7.11 -30.70 17.04
C LEU A 367 -7.98 -31.80 17.63
N ASP A 368 -8.94 -32.32 16.86
CA ASP A 368 -9.77 -33.45 17.27
C ASP A 368 -9.10 -34.80 16.96
N SER A 369 -9.78 -35.90 17.31
CA SER A 369 -9.28 -37.26 17.06
C SER A 369 -9.24 -37.65 15.57
N GLY A 370 -9.96 -36.93 14.70
CA GLY A 370 -9.94 -37.11 13.26
C GLY A 370 -8.78 -36.36 12.58
N GLY A 371 -8.11 -35.46 13.31
CA GLY A 371 -7.06 -34.63 12.76
C GLY A 371 -7.58 -33.31 12.19
N HIS A 372 -8.82 -32.92 12.51
CA HIS A 372 -9.43 -31.64 12.13
C HIS A 372 -9.26 -30.60 13.23
N LEU A 373 -9.11 -29.35 12.83
CA LEU A 373 -9.08 -28.20 13.74
C LEU A 373 -10.51 -27.70 13.99
N THR A 374 -10.82 -27.47 15.27
CA THR A 374 -12.06 -26.85 15.73
C THR A 374 -11.76 -25.52 16.42
N ILE A 375 -12.57 -24.49 16.13
CA ILE A 375 -12.48 -23.17 16.77
C ILE A 375 -13.56 -23.03 17.83
N ASN A 376 -13.16 -22.70 19.06
CA ASN A 376 -14.04 -22.13 20.07
C ASN A 376 -14.08 -20.61 19.92
N ASP A 377 -15.16 -20.12 19.29
CA ASP A 377 -15.33 -18.71 18.95
C ASP A 377 -15.21 -17.76 20.15
N ALA A 378 -15.77 -18.15 21.29
CA ALA A 378 -15.75 -17.35 22.51
C ALA A 378 -14.33 -17.26 23.10
N GLN A 379 -13.59 -18.36 23.13
CA GLN A 379 -12.21 -18.38 23.62
C GLN A 379 -11.26 -17.62 22.69
N LEU A 380 -11.44 -17.76 21.37
CA LEU A 380 -10.64 -17.03 20.40
C LEU A 380 -10.88 -15.52 20.49
N THR A 381 -12.16 -15.11 20.59
CA THR A 381 -12.53 -13.70 20.73
C THR A 381 -11.98 -13.11 22.03
N GLU A 382 -12.08 -13.84 23.15
CA GLU A 382 -11.50 -13.42 24.42
C GLU A 382 -9.96 -13.30 24.35
N ALA A 383 -9.29 -14.26 23.73
CA ALA A 383 -7.83 -14.22 23.56
C ALA A 383 -7.38 -13.00 22.75
N LEU A 384 -8.04 -12.72 21.62
CA LEU A 384 -7.76 -11.58 20.76
C LEU A 384 -7.99 -10.24 21.48
N ASN A 385 -9.05 -10.14 22.28
CA ASN A 385 -9.35 -8.93 23.05
C ASN A 385 -8.38 -8.72 24.22
N ARG A 386 -7.94 -9.82 24.86
CA ARG A 386 -7.06 -9.75 26.03
C ARG A 386 -5.63 -9.40 25.68
N ASN A 387 -5.07 -10.00 24.63
CA ASN A 387 -3.71 -9.71 24.19
C ASN A 387 -3.52 -10.09 22.71
N LEU A 388 -3.88 -9.16 21.82
CA LEU A 388 -3.77 -9.34 20.38
C LEU A 388 -2.34 -9.64 19.94
N GLU A 389 -1.36 -8.95 20.53
CA GLU A 389 0.05 -9.12 20.21
C GLU A 389 0.52 -10.54 20.54
N ALA A 390 0.16 -11.07 21.71
CA ALA A 390 0.51 -12.44 22.10
C ALA A 390 -0.14 -13.48 21.18
N VAL A 391 -1.40 -13.27 20.75
CA VAL A 391 -2.04 -14.15 19.75
C VAL A 391 -1.34 -14.05 18.40
N THR A 392 -0.97 -12.85 17.96
CA THR A 392 -0.24 -12.62 16.70
C THR A 392 1.09 -13.35 16.68
N ARG A 393 1.82 -13.35 17.79
CA ARG A 393 3.11 -14.03 17.93
C ARG A 393 3.02 -15.56 17.88
N LEU A 394 1.82 -16.13 18.00
CA LEU A 394 1.61 -17.56 17.78
C LEU A 394 1.75 -17.94 16.30
N PHE A 395 1.47 -17.00 15.40
CA PHE A 395 1.47 -17.21 13.95
C PHE A 395 2.62 -16.52 13.23
N SER A 396 3.33 -15.60 13.90
CA SER A 396 4.42 -14.82 13.33
C SER A 396 5.71 -14.96 14.14
N ALA A 397 6.85 -14.90 13.46
CA ALA A 397 8.14 -14.75 14.11
C ALA A 397 8.35 -13.29 14.53
N GLY A 398 8.93 -13.08 15.71
CA GLY A 398 9.26 -11.74 16.21
C GLY A 398 10.43 -11.78 17.17
N LEU A 399 11.01 -10.60 17.42
CA LEU A 399 12.05 -10.38 18.42
C LEU A 399 11.58 -9.28 19.37
N ASP A 400 11.54 -9.60 20.66
CA ASP A 400 11.47 -8.58 21.69
C ASP A 400 12.88 -8.08 21.98
N SER A 401 13.06 -6.77 21.94
CA SER A 401 14.32 -6.11 22.30
C SER A 401 14.08 -5.24 23.52
N ASP A 402 15.00 -5.30 24.49
CA ASP A 402 15.08 -4.36 25.60
C ASP A 402 15.72 -3.02 25.20
N SER A 403 16.24 -2.93 23.98
CA SER A 403 16.89 -1.75 23.40
C SER A 403 16.09 -1.19 22.23
N ALA A 404 15.86 0.13 22.25
CA ALA A 404 15.24 0.86 21.14
C ALA A 404 16.10 0.90 19.86
N TYR A 405 17.36 0.47 19.94
CA TYR A 405 18.30 0.47 18.81
C TYR A 405 18.32 -0.85 18.03
N VAL A 406 17.57 -1.86 18.48
CA VAL A 406 17.47 -3.16 17.81
C VAL A 406 16.01 -3.42 17.46
N SER A 407 15.75 -3.61 16.17
CA SER A 407 14.43 -3.96 15.66
C SER A 407 14.47 -5.30 14.96
N PHE A 408 13.39 -6.08 15.08
CA PHE A 408 13.20 -7.26 14.26
C PHE A 408 13.09 -6.87 12.78
N VAL A 409 13.82 -7.57 11.89
CA VAL A 409 13.74 -7.33 10.44
C VAL A 409 13.04 -8.50 9.75
N ALA A 410 13.55 -9.71 9.94
CA ALA A 410 12.98 -10.91 9.36
C ALA A 410 13.46 -12.16 10.12
N ALA A 411 12.69 -13.24 9.96
CA ALA A 411 13.12 -14.59 10.28
C ALA A 411 13.12 -15.45 9.01
N THR A 412 13.97 -16.46 8.98
CA THR A 412 14.02 -17.49 7.93
C THR A 412 13.83 -18.86 8.56
N SER A 413 13.78 -19.91 7.76
CA SER A 413 13.80 -21.30 8.26
C SER A 413 15.02 -21.62 9.12
N ASP A 414 16.11 -20.85 8.97
CA ASP A 414 17.35 -21.05 9.72
C ASP A 414 17.38 -20.27 11.05
N THR A 415 16.39 -19.40 11.28
CA THR A 415 16.28 -18.62 12.51
C THR A 415 16.01 -19.55 13.69
N ARG A 416 16.83 -19.43 14.73
CA ARG A 416 16.68 -20.20 15.96
C ARG A 416 15.98 -19.38 17.04
N PRO A 417 15.09 -19.98 17.83
CA PRO A 417 14.47 -19.30 18.95
C PRO A 417 15.52 -18.85 19.97
N SER A 418 15.23 -17.76 20.69
CA SER A 418 16.13 -17.19 21.69
C SER A 418 16.17 -17.96 23.02
N GLY A 419 15.31 -18.96 23.17
CA GLY A 419 15.15 -19.69 24.43
C GLY A 419 14.67 -18.77 25.55
N SER A 420 14.77 -19.24 26.79
CA SER A 420 14.34 -18.48 27.97
C SER A 420 15.30 -17.36 28.39
N THR A 421 16.55 -17.38 27.91
CA THR A 421 17.59 -16.42 28.29
C THR A 421 17.73 -15.24 27.32
N GLY A 422 17.11 -15.30 26.15
CA GLY A 422 17.27 -14.28 25.12
C GLY A 422 18.62 -14.39 24.38
N TRP A 423 18.82 -13.54 23.37
CA TRP A 423 20.12 -13.32 22.75
C TRP A 423 20.71 -12.04 23.34
N VAL A 424 21.89 -12.12 23.95
CA VAL A 424 22.57 -10.93 24.46
C VAL A 424 23.36 -10.30 23.32
N ILE A 425 22.92 -9.14 22.84
CA ILE A 425 23.60 -8.43 21.75
C ILE A 425 24.38 -7.26 22.34
N GLU A 426 25.69 -7.24 22.11
CA GLU A 426 26.56 -6.13 22.46
C GLU A 426 27.01 -5.44 21.17
N ILE A 427 26.57 -4.20 20.94
CA ILE A 427 27.02 -3.40 19.80
C ILE A 427 28.13 -2.47 20.28
N THR A 428 29.35 -2.68 19.80
CA THR A 428 30.54 -1.89 20.17
C THR A 428 30.85 -0.78 19.17
N GLN A 429 30.28 -0.85 17.96
CA GLN A 429 30.46 0.15 16.92
C GLN A 429 29.22 0.25 16.03
N ASN A 430 28.73 1.47 15.81
CA ASN A 430 27.67 1.75 14.84
C ASN A 430 28.21 1.75 13.41
N ALA A 431 27.38 1.36 12.45
CA ALA A 431 27.70 1.55 11.05
C ALA A 431 27.81 3.06 10.73
N ARG A 432 28.71 3.42 9.82
CA ARG A 432 28.85 4.80 9.32
C ARG A 432 28.95 4.80 7.80
N GLN A 433 28.33 5.78 7.15
CA GLN A 433 28.54 6.06 5.72
C GLN A 433 29.94 6.64 5.50
N ALA A 434 30.52 6.40 4.33
CA ALA A 434 31.71 7.12 3.94
C ALA A 434 31.34 8.57 3.58
N GLN A 435 32.22 9.52 3.88
CA GLN A 435 31.96 10.96 3.69
C GLN A 435 33.21 11.68 3.16
N VAL A 436 33.00 12.66 2.28
CA VAL A 436 33.99 13.66 1.87
C VAL A 436 33.33 15.03 1.86
N THR A 437 33.89 15.99 2.56
CA THR A 437 33.52 17.41 2.54
C THR A 437 34.54 18.16 1.71
N ALA A 438 34.07 18.95 0.74
CA ALA A 438 34.90 19.83 -0.08
C ALA A 438 35.77 20.75 0.78
N GLY A 439 36.95 21.12 0.28
CA GLY A 439 37.91 21.89 1.08
C GLY A 439 37.72 23.41 1.05
N ALA A 440 36.74 23.91 0.28
CA ALA A 440 36.38 25.32 0.27
C ALA A 440 34.85 25.50 0.22
N GLU A 441 34.38 26.56 0.86
CA GLU A 441 32.97 26.95 0.88
C GLU A 441 32.54 27.62 -0.43
N LEU A 442 31.33 27.31 -0.90
CA LEU A 442 30.66 28.05 -1.97
C LEU A 442 29.73 29.12 -1.36
N THR A 443 30.20 30.37 -1.28
CA THR A 443 29.46 31.47 -0.65
C THR A 443 28.47 32.17 -1.59
N GLY A 444 28.49 31.87 -2.89
CA GLY A 444 27.64 32.45 -3.91
C GLY A 444 27.12 31.42 -4.90
N THR A 445 27.30 31.69 -6.20
CA THR A 445 26.99 30.76 -7.29
C THR A 445 28.26 30.39 -8.04
N LEU A 446 28.21 29.29 -8.82
CA LEU A 446 29.29 28.96 -9.74
C LEU A 446 29.54 30.11 -10.72
N ASP A 447 30.79 30.51 -10.88
CA ASP A 447 31.21 31.57 -11.82
C ASP A 447 31.25 31.11 -13.28
N ALA A 448 31.40 29.81 -13.51
CA ALA A 448 31.40 29.15 -14.80
C ALA A 448 31.05 27.67 -14.63
N ASP A 449 30.76 26.97 -15.73
CA ASP A 449 30.41 25.55 -15.72
C ASP A 449 31.49 24.69 -15.07
N GLU A 450 31.09 23.72 -14.27
CA GLU A 450 31.95 22.79 -13.54
C GLU A 450 31.47 21.35 -13.76
N VAL A 451 32.37 20.43 -14.07
CA VAL A 451 32.05 19.01 -14.28
C VAL A 451 32.67 18.22 -13.14
N LEU A 452 31.82 17.60 -12.34
CA LEU A 452 32.24 16.65 -11.32
C LEU A 452 32.25 15.24 -11.89
N THR A 453 33.31 14.49 -11.58
CA THR A 453 33.36 13.05 -11.84
C THR A 453 33.20 12.31 -10.51
N VAL A 454 32.04 11.69 -10.31
CA VAL A 454 31.71 10.94 -9.09
C VAL A 454 31.63 9.45 -9.44
N ASN A 455 32.53 8.63 -8.90
CA ASN A 455 32.63 7.20 -9.26
C ASN A 455 32.64 6.95 -10.78
N GLY A 456 33.33 7.81 -11.53
CA GLY A 456 33.43 7.72 -12.99
C GLY A 456 32.24 8.30 -13.78
N LYS A 457 31.16 8.73 -13.11
CA LYS A 457 30.04 9.46 -13.74
C LYS A 457 30.34 10.94 -13.82
N TYR A 458 30.24 11.50 -15.03
CA TYR A 458 30.30 12.96 -15.25
C TYR A 458 28.96 13.60 -14.92
N ILE A 459 29.00 14.64 -14.08
CA ILE A 459 27.86 15.47 -13.68
C ILE A 459 28.21 16.91 -14.01
N THR A 460 27.46 17.51 -14.93
CA THR A 460 27.68 18.89 -15.39
C THR A 460 26.87 19.84 -14.52
N LEU A 461 27.56 20.76 -13.85
CA LEU A 461 27.00 21.86 -13.08
C LEU A 461 27.17 23.15 -13.90
N THR A 462 26.09 23.89 -14.12
CA THR A 462 26.14 25.09 -14.96
C THR A 462 26.44 26.36 -14.15
N ALA A 463 27.09 27.33 -14.79
CA ALA A 463 27.30 28.66 -14.24
C ALA A 463 26.00 29.26 -13.67
N GLY A 464 26.09 29.91 -12.52
CA GLY A 464 24.94 30.50 -11.83
C GLY A 464 24.19 29.57 -10.89
N MET A 465 24.50 28.26 -10.85
CA MET A 465 23.96 27.36 -9.83
C MET A 465 24.48 27.74 -8.43
N ASN A 466 23.59 27.83 -7.45
CA ASN A 466 23.96 27.93 -6.04
C ASN A 466 24.17 26.52 -5.44
N ILE A 467 24.60 26.43 -4.19
CA ILE A 467 24.88 25.12 -3.56
C ILE A 467 23.65 24.20 -3.48
N ASP A 468 22.45 24.74 -3.30
CA ASP A 468 21.22 23.94 -3.25
C ASP A 468 20.90 23.34 -4.62
N ASP A 469 21.10 24.10 -5.70
CA ASP A 469 20.95 23.60 -7.08
C ASP A 469 21.98 22.50 -7.40
N ILE A 470 23.24 22.70 -6.97
CA ILE A 470 24.32 21.73 -7.15
C ILE A 470 24.01 20.42 -6.42
N VAL A 471 23.60 20.52 -5.15
CA VAL A 471 23.22 19.35 -4.34
C VAL A 471 22.06 18.61 -5.01
N ALA A 472 21.05 19.33 -5.49
CA ALA A 472 19.94 18.74 -6.21
C ALA A 472 20.41 18.02 -7.48
N GLU A 473 21.26 18.65 -8.30
CA GLU A 473 21.75 18.09 -9.55
C GLU A 473 22.58 16.82 -9.33
N ILE A 474 23.48 16.80 -8.35
CA ILE A 474 24.27 15.60 -8.00
C ILE A 474 23.35 14.47 -7.55
N ASN A 475 22.35 14.77 -6.70
CA ASN A 475 21.45 13.77 -6.16
C ASN A 475 20.54 13.12 -7.22
N ARG A 476 20.34 13.75 -8.39
CA ARG A 476 19.64 13.12 -9.53
C ARG A 476 20.35 11.86 -10.04
N TYR A 477 21.67 11.78 -9.85
CA TYR A 477 22.52 10.66 -10.27
C TYR A 477 22.91 9.73 -9.12
N SER A 478 22.27 9.84 -7.95
CA SER A 478 22.62 9.06 -6.75
C SER A 478 22.44 7.55 -6.92
N SER A 479 21.47 7.11 -7.73
CA SER A 479 21.27 5.69 -8.07
C SER A 479 22.35 5.12 -8.98
N GLU A 480 22.97 5.95 -9.81
CA GLU A 480 24.08 5.56 -10.71
C GLU A 480 25.43 5.62 -9.99
N THR A 481 25.63 6.63 -9.14
CA THR A 481 26.91 6.90 -8.47
C THR A 481 27.05 6.19 -7.13
N ASN A 482 25.94 5.79 -6.49
CA ASN A 482 25.86 5.36 -5.09
C ASN A 482 26.35 6.43 -4.10
N VAL A 483 26.28 7.71 -4.49
CA VAL A 483 26.69 8.86 -3.67
C VAL A 483 25.54 9.87 -3.60
N MET A 484 25.37 10.48 -2.43
CA MET A 484 24.48 11.62 -2.23
C MET A 484 25.29 12.86 -1.85
N ALA A 485 24.81 14.03 -2.25
CA ALA A 485 25.36 15.32 -1.86
C ALA A 485 24.47 16.01 -0.81
N LEU A 486 25.11 16.76 0.08
CA LEU A 486 24.50 17.59 1.12
C LEU A 486 25.26 18.92 1.20
N LYS A 487 24.61 19.95 1.76
CA LYS A 487 25.33 21.14 2.24
C LYS A 487 25.59 21.02 3.73
N THR A 488 26.82 21.29 4.15
CA THR A 488 27.21 21.20 5.56
C THR A 488 28.18 22.30 5.97
N ASP A 489 28.54 22.32 7.25
CA ASP A 489 29.74 23.01 7.72
C ASP A 489 31.03 22.32 7.21
N ALA A 490 32.18 22.93 7.47
CA ALA A 490 33.49 22.43 7.06
C ALA A 490 33.82 21.04 7.67
N ALA A 491 33.19 20.67 8.78
CA ALA A 491 33.37 19.36 9.43
C ALA A 491 32.46 18.26 8.83
N GLY A 492 31.50 18.63 7.98
CA GLY A 492 30.57 17.68 7.38
C GLY A 492 29.47 17.17 8.32
N THR A 493 29.18 17.90 9.40
CA THR A 493 28.27 17.46 10.48
C THR A 493 27.10 18.40 10.74
N GLY A 494 27.26 19.70 10.48
CA GLY A 494 26.24 20.75 10.69
C GLY A 494 25.73 21.35 9.38
N THR A 495 25.09 22.52 9.45
CA THR A 495 24.63 23.29 8.28
C THR A 495 25.66 24.34 7.88
N GLY A 496 25.90 24.50 6.58
CA GLY A 496 26.81 25.51 6.02
C GLY A 496 26.77 25.44 4.49
N ASN A 497 27.75 26.06 3.83
CA ASN A 497 27.83 26.03 2.37
C ASN A 497 29.03 25.23 1.84
N TYR A 498 29.45 24.19 2.56
CA TYR A 498 30.40 23.21 2.05
C TYR A 498 29.64 22.08 1.36
N LEU A 499 30.12 21.68 0.18
CA LEU A 499 29.59 20.54 -0.54
C LEU A 499 30.12 19.25 0.09
N THR A 500 29.21 18.41 0.60
CA THR A 500 29.55 17.15 1.26
C THR A 500 28.92 15.98 0.55
N PHE A 501 29.74 15.00 0.20
CA PHE A 501 29.36 13.75 -0.41
C PHE A 501 29.28 12.65 0.66
N ARG A 502 28.27 11.80 0.59
CA ARG A 502 28.14 10.59 1.40
C ARG A 502 27.82 9.39 0.54
N SER A 503 28.34 8.21 0.91
CA SER A 503 27.88 6.96 0.31
C SER A 503 26.41 6.74 0.62
N VAL A 504 25.62 6.26 -0.33
CA VAL A 504 24.20 5.95 -0.09
C VAL A 504 24.05 4.83 0.93
N ARG A 505 24.99 3.88 0.95
CA ARG A 505 25.01 2.73 1.88
C ARG A 505 26.02 2.92 3.00
N TYR A 506 25.71 2.34 4.16
CA TYR A 506 26.60 2.25 5.31
C TYR A 506 27.56 1.06 5.15
N GLY A 507 28.74 1.15 5.75
CA GLY A 507 29.69 0.04 5.82
C GLY A 507 31.05 0.36 5.24
N SER A 508 32.06 -0.41 5.64
CA SER A 508 33.46 -0.23 5.24
C SER A 508 33.70 -0.57 3.76
N ALA A 509 32.85 -1.41 3.18
CA ALA A 509 32.91 -1.79 1.76
C ALA A 509 32.48 -0.67 0.80
N TYR A 510 31.81 0.38 1.30
CA TYR A 510 31.26 1.44 0.46
C TYR A 510 32.13 2.69 0.56
N SER A 511 32.90 2.94 -0.49
CA SER A 511 33.72 4.14 -0.67
C SER A 511 33.42 4.77 -2.04
N PHE A 512 33.94 5.96 -2.30
CA PHE A 512 33.75 6.65 -3.57
C PHE A 512 34.92 7.59 -3.88
N THR A 513 34.95 8.03 -5.14
CA THR A 513 35.89 9.03 -5.64
C THR A 513 35.11 10.24 -6.16
N VAL A 514 35.64 11.44 -5.91
CA VAL A 514 35.12 12.68 -6.50
C VAL A 514 36.31 13.46 -7.04
N VAL A 515 36.15 14.08 -8.20
CA VAL A 515 37.09 15.07 -8.73
C VAL A 515 36.35 16.10 -9.57
N SER A 516 36.77 17.35 -9.50
CA SER A 516 36.29 18.41 -10.39
C SER A 516 37.23 18.57 -11.58
N ASN A 517 36.70 18.98 -12.73
CA ASN A 517 37.53 19.46 -13.83
C ASN A 517 38.14 20.86 -13.57
N ARG A 518 37.79 21.51 -12.46
CA ARG A 518 38.24 22.87 -12.10
C ARG A 518 39.08 22.88 -10.82
N SER A 519 40.03 23.81 -10.79
CA SER A 519 40.79 24.11 -9.58
C SER A 519 39.95 24.81 -8.52
N VAL A 520 40.24 24.56 -7.24
CA VAL A 520 39.55 25.22 -6.12
C VAL A 520 39.76 26.73 -6.18
N THR A 521 38.65 27.47 -6.34
CA THR A 521 38.60 28.92 -6.16
C THR A 521 37.52 29.24 -5.13
N ALA A 522 37.93 29.77 -3.97
CA ALA A 522 37.06 29.98 -2.83
C ALA A 522 35.85 30.88 -3.19
N GLY A 523 34.66 30.46 -2.76
CA GLY A 523 33.42 31.23 -2.93
C GLY A 523 32.74 31.11 -4.29
N VAL A 524 33.38 30.51 -5.31
CA VAL A 524 32.86 30.48 -6.70
C VAL A 524 32.98 29.12 -7.42
N THR A 525 33.56 28.10 -6.78
CA THR A 525 33.61 26.70 -7.28
C THR A 525 33.00 25.76 -6.24
N THR A 526 32.76 24.51 -6.60
CA THR A 526 32.25 23.49 -5.64
C THR A 526 33.19 23.23 -4.45
N GLY A 527 34.46 23.64 -4.55
CA GLY A 527 35.48 23.41 -3.54
C GLY A 527 36.09 22.01 -3.53
N VAL A 528 35.70 21.13 -4.47
CA VAL A 528 36.25 19.76 -4.60
C VAL A 528 37.69 19.79 -5.14
N GLY A 529 37.92 20.58 -6.19
CA GLY A 529 39.24 20.72 -6.82
C GLY A 529 39.58 19.63 -7.84
N ASN A 530 40.72 19.81 -8.50
CA ASN A 530 41.17 19.00 -9.63
C ASN A 530 41.94 17.72 -9.25
N GLN A 531 42.07 17.44 -7.95
CA GLN A 531 42.65 16.21 -7.42
C GLN A 531 41.53 15.24 -7.03
N ILE A 532 41.76 13.95 -7.23
CA ILE A 532 40.81 12.94 -6.77
C ILE A 532 40.79 12.94 -5.25
N VAL A 533 39.60 13.12 -4.68
CA VAL A 533 39.37 12.97 -3.24
C VAL A 533 38.62 11.68 -2.96
N THR A 534 38.96 11.07 -1.82
CA THR A 534 38.28 9.90 -1.29
C THR A 534 37.98 10.09 0.18
N PRO A 535 37.07 9.30 0.77
CA PRO A 535 36.84 9.33 2.22
C PRO A 535 38.08 9.08 3.09
N ALA A 536 39.12 8.42 2.54
CA ALA A 536 40.39 8.16 3.22
C ALA A 536 41.48 9.20 2.91
N ASP A 537 41.31 9.98 1.83
CA ASP A 537 42.23 11.01 1.36
C ASP A 537 41.40 12.22 0.88
N PRO A 538 40.89 13.02 1.83
CA PRO A 538 39.89 14.05 1.53
C PRO A 538 40.50 15.42 1.17
N ASP A 539 41.78 15.61 1.44
CA ASP A 539 42.45 16.91 1.43
C ASP A 539 42.37 17.59 0.06
N GLY A 540 42.42 16.78 -1.01
CA GLY A 540 42.28 17.23 -2.40
C GLY A 540 43.32 18.28 -2.79
N GLU A 541 42.96 19.15 -3.72
CA GLU A 541 43.85 20.24 -4.17
C GLU A 541 44.03 21.32 -3.09
N SER A 542 43.00 21.55 -2.27
CA SER A 542 42.99 22.61 -1.25
C SER A 542 43.84 22.30 -0.01
N GLY A 543 44.07 21.02 0.30
CA GLY A 543 44.67 20.59 1.56
C GLY A 543 43.75 20.69 2.78
N LEU A 544 42.47 21.00 2.60
CA LEU A 544 41.54 21.37 3.68
C LEU A 544 40.25 20.54 3.72
N GLY A 545 40.05 19.60 2.80
CA GLY A 545 38.88 18.74 2.80
C GLY A 545 38.80 17.84 4.05
N GLN A 546 37.60 17.35 4.37
CA GLN A 546 37.38 16.46 5.51
C GLN A 546 36.79 15.13 5.05
N GLY A 547 37.31 14.03 5.59
CA GLY A 547 36.98 12.67 5.15
C GLY A 547 36.63 11.77 6.32
N MET A 548 35.66 10.89 6.12
CA MET A 548 35.38 9.81 7.05
C MET A 548 35.16 8.52 6.28
N VAL A 549 35.99 7.51 6.52
CA VAL A 549 35.74 6.17 5.95
C VAL A 549 34.45 5.56 6.52
N GLY A 550 33.77 4.80 5.67
CA GLY A 550 32.63 3.99 6.08
C GLY A 550 33.05 2.94 7.10
N LEU A 551 32.14 2.60 8.01
CA LEU A 551 32.38 1.63 9.07
C LEU A 551 31.21 0.63 9.10
N ASP A 552 31.53 -0.64 9.33
CA ASP A 552 30.52 -1.67 9.58
C ASP A 552 30.07 -1.64 11.04
N VAL A 553 28.90 -2.21 11.30
CA VAL A 553 28.49 -2.51 12.67
C VAL A 553 29.45 -3.55 13.25
N ALA A 554 29.97 -3.32 14.45
CA ALA A 554 30.77 -4.30 15.18
C ALA A 554 30.12 -4.59 16.53
N GLY A 555 30.27 -5.83 16.98
CA GLY A 555 29.62 -6.29 18.20
C GLY A 555 29.75 -7.79 18.40
N LYS A 556 28.99 -8.30 19.38
CA LYS A 556 28.94 -9.70 19.77
C LYS A 556 27.51 -10.15 20.02
N ILE A 557 27.28 -11.46 19.90
CA ILE A 557 26.03 -12.11 20.28
C ILE A 557 26.38 -13.23 21.26
N ASN A 558 25.83 -13.15 22.48
CA ASN A 558 26.07 -14.02 23.63
C ASN A 558 27.50 -13.97 24.23
N GLY A 559 28.10 -12.77 24.29
CA GLY A 559 29.46 -12.55 24.80
C GLY A 559 30.55 -12.78 23.76
#